data_AF-A0A1F9MLZ0-F1
#
_entry.id   AF-A0A1F9MLZ0-F1
#
_cell.length_a   1.000
_cell.length_b   1.000
_cell.length_c   1.000
_cell.angle_alpha   90.00
_cell.angle_beta   90.00
_cell.angle_gamma   90.00
#
_symmetry.space_group_name_H-M   'P 1'
#
loop_
_entity.id
_entity.type
_entity.pdbx_description
1 polymer ?
#
loop_
_entity_poly.entity_id
_entity_poly.type
_entity_poly.pdbx_seq_one_letter_code
_entity_poly.pdbx_strand_id
1 'polypeptide(L)' 'MPGTAKDLGVNFLNPWENIFGGAAYLRKMLNRYNNQIPLALAAYNAGPERVKEAIPNIPETRYYVAVVLFYYDWYRQNT' A
#
# COMPACT_ATOMS: atom_id res chain seq x y z
N MET A 1 -7.21 -7.09 -0.48
CA MET A 1 -7.70 -8.02 -1.52
C MET A 1 -7.68 -9.45 -0.97
N PRO A 2 -8.65 -10.33 -1.28
CA PRO A 2 -8.69 -11.70 -0.73
C PRO A 2 -7.43 -12.54 -1.02
N GLY A 3 -6.83 -12.39 -2.20
CA GLY A 3 -5.56 -13.04 -2.54
C GLY A 3 -4.40 -12.59 -1.63
N THR A 4 -4.28 -11.29 -1.38
CA THR A 4 -3.30 -10.73 -0.45
C THR A 4 -3.51 -11.23 0.98
N ALA A 5 -4.76 -11.35 1.44
CA ALA A 5 -5.06 -11.87 2.77
C ALA A 5 -4.63 -13.34 2.92
N LYS A 6 -4.84 -14.15 1.88
CA LYS A 6 -4.37 -15.54 1.81
C LYS A 6 -2.85 -15.62 1.84
N ASP A 7 -2.15 -14.79 1.08
CA ASP A 7 -0.68 -14.76 1.05
C ASP A 7 -0.06 -14.33 2.38
N LEU A 8 -0.80 -13.56 3.18
CA LEU A 8 -0.38 -13.08 4.49
C LEU A 8 -0.86 -13.96 5.64
N GLY A 9 -1.68 -14.98 5.36
CA GLY A 9 -2.26 -15.86 6.38
C GLY A 9 -3.20 -15.15 7.36
N VAL A 10 -3.85 -14.06 6.93
CA VAL A 10 -4.73 -13.24 7.79
C VAL A 10 -6.21 -13.42 7.42
N ASN A 11 -7.08 -13.46 8.44
CA ASN A 11 -8.50 -13.30 8.26
C ASN A 11 -8.83 -11.82 8.07
N PHE A 12 -9.13 -11.42 6.82
CA PHE A 12 -9.44 -10.03 6.50
C PHE A 12 -10.73 -9.50 7.16
N LEU A 13 -11.60 -10.37 7.68
CA LEU A 13 -12.80 -10.00 8.43
C LEU A 13 -12.52 -9.75 9.92
N ASN A 14 -11.35 -10.18 10.43
CA ASN A 14 -10.91 -9.84 11.78
C ASN A 14 -10.19 -8.48 11.74
N PRO A 15 -10.66 -7.44 12.47
CA PRO A 15 -10.08 -6.10 12.41
C PRO A 15 -8.59 -6.05 12.79
N TRP A 16 -8.19 -6.82 13.80
CA TRP A 16 -6.79 -6.87 14.24
C TRP A 16 -5.91 -7.47 13.16
N GLU A 17 -6.28 -8.65 12.67
CA GLU A 17 -5.52 -9.33 11.61
C GLU A 17 -5.51 -8.52 10.31
N ASN A 18 -6.58 -7.78 10.01
CA ASN A 18 -6.64 -6.90 8.86
C ASN A 18 -5.61 -5.76 8.94
N ILE A 19 -5.53 -5.08 10.09
CA ILE A 19 -4.56 -4.00 10.32
C ILE A 19 -3.14 -4.56 10.28
N PHE A 20 -2.86 -5.66 10.97
CA PHE A 20 -1.53 -6.27 11.00
C PHE A 20 -1.10 -6.76 9.61
N GLY A 21 -1.98 -7.46 8.89
CA GLY A 21 -1.73 -7.91 7.52
C GLY A 21 -1.48 -6.75 6.57
N GLY A 22 -2.32 -5.71 6.62
CA GLY A 22 -2.13 -4.50 5.82
C GLY A 22 -0.79 -3.82 6.10
N ALA A 23 -0.43 -3.63 7.37
CA ALA A 23 0.84 -3.02 7.76
C ALA A 23 2.05 -3.86 7.33
N ALA A 24 1.99 -5.18 7.48
CA ALA A 24 3.03 -6.10 7.04
C ALA A 24 3.23 -6.05 5.52
N TYR A 25 2.13 -6.01 4.76
CA TYR A 25 2.18 -5.89 3.31
C TYR A 25 2.74 -4.54 2.85
N LEU A 26 2.35 -3.45 3.51
CA LEU A 26 2.93 -2.12 3.26
C LEU A 26 4.44 -2.11 3.53
N ARG A 27 4.90 -2.71 4.64
CA ARG A 27 6.33 -2.87 4.93
C ARG A 27 7.06 -3.64 3.82
N LYS A 28 6.46 -4.71 3.30
CA LYS A 28 7.03 -5.47 2.16
C LYS A 28 7.18 -4.60 0.91
N MET A 29 6.21 -3.75 0.61
CA MET A 29 6.31 -2.81 -0.52
C MET A 29 7.39 -1.75 -0.28
N LEU A 30 7.45 -1.15 0.90
CA LEU A 30 8.50 -0.17 1.23
C LEU A 30 9.91 -0.77 1.05
N ASN A 31 10.12 -2.00 1.50
CA ASN A 31 11.39 -2.70 1.30
C ASN A 31 11.68 -2.95 -0.19
N ARG A 32 10.68 -3.40 -0.97
CA ARG A 32 10.84 -3.68 -2.41
C ARG A 32 11.22 -2.45 -3.23
N TYR A 33 10.69 -1.27 -2.86
CA TYR A 33 10.93 -0.01 -3.59
C TYR A 33 11.95 0.90 -2.90
N ASN A 34 12.81 0.36 -2.01
CA ASN A 34 13.87 1.13 -1.34
C ASN A 34 13.35 2.40 -0.65
N ASN A 35 12.22 2.28 0.06
CA ASN A 35 11.52 3.39 0.72
C ASN A 35 11.04 4.53 -0.20
N GLN A 36 10.96 4.31 -1.51
CA GLN A 36 10.26 5.23 -2.41
C GLN A 36 8.75 5.12 -2.16
N ILE A 37 8.25 5.93 -1.23
CA ILE A 37 6.87 5.90 -0.72
C ILE A 37 5.84 5.90 -1.87
N PRO A 38 5.92 6.77 -2.90
CA PRO A 38 4.90 6.77 -3.96
C PRO A 38 4.81 5.45 -4.73
N LEU A 39 5.95 4.80 -4.99
CA LEU A 39 5.99 3.50 -5.68
C LEU A 39 5.48 2.38 -4.77
N ALA A 40 5.84 2.41 -3.48
CA ALA A 40 5.35 1.43 -2.51
C ALA A 40 3.81 1.50 -2.35
N LEU A 41 3.24 2.71 -2.30
CA LEU A 41 1.79 2.92 -2.25
C LEU A 41 1.10 2.46 -3.54
N ALA A 42 1.69 2.77 -4.70
CA ALA A 42 1.17 2.30 -5.98
C ALA A 42 1.16 0.76 -6.05
N ALA A 43 2.22 0.11 -5.58
CA ALA A 43 2.35 -1.34 -5.57
C ALA A 43 1.43 -2.02 -4.54
N TYR A 44 1.17 -1.36 -3.42
CA TYR A 44 0.18 -1.80 -2.44
C TYR A 44 -1.23 -1.86 -3.06
N ASN A 45 -1.58 -0.87 -3.89
CA ASN A 45 -2.88 -0.77 -4.55
C ASN A 45 -3.00 -1.64 -5.81
N ALA A 46 -2.06 -1.52 -6.76
CA ALA A 46 -2.15 -2.13 -8.08
C ALA A 46 -1.45 -3.51 -8.16
N GLY A 47 -0.69 -3.87 -7.13
CA GLY A 47 0.20 -5.02 -7.11
C GLY A 47 1.60 -4.69 -7.65
N PRO A 48 2.67 -5.27 -7.07
CA PRO A 48 4.05 -4.96 -7.43
C PRO A 48 4.44 -5.40 -8.85
N GLU A 49 3.69 -6.31 -9.46
CA GLU A 49 3.91 -6.73 -10.86
C GLU A 49 3.53 -5.64 -11.87
N ARG A 50 2.61 -4.74 -11.49
CA ARG A 50 2.21 -3.58 -12.32
C ARG A 50 3.07 -2.35 -12.10
N VAL A 51 3.82 -2.31 -11.00
CA VAL A 51 4.63 -1.15 -10.59
C VAL A 51 6.10 -1.54 -10.69
N LYS A 52 6.75 -1.17 -11.78
CA LYS A 52 8.19 -1.41 -11.96
C LYS A 52 8.96 -0.19 -11.48
N GLU A 53 9.27 0.72 -12.38
CA GLU A 53 10.07 1.91 -12.11
C GLU A 53 9.21 3.19 -12.00
N ALA A 54 7.92 3.10 -12.32
CA ALA A 54 7.00 4.23 -12.31
C ALA A 54 5.60 3.81 -11.87
N ILE A 55 4.83 4.80 -11.38
CA ILE A 55 3.41 4.64 -11.10
C ILE A 55 2.68 4.38 -12.43
N PRO A 56 1.92 3.28 -12.55
CA PRO A 56 1.27 2.92 -13.80
C PRO A 56 0.22 3.96 -14.20
N ASN A 57 -0.10 4.04 -15.49
CA ASN A 57 -1.19 4.88 -16.00
C ASN A 57 -2.57 4.26 -15.71
N ILE A 58 -2.84 4.00 -14.43
CA ILE A 58 -4.12 3.50 -13.91
C ILE A 58 -4.72 4.66 -13.10
N PRO A 59 -5.84 5.27 -13.53
CA PRO A 59 -6.42 6.43 -12.86
C PRO A 59 -6.65 6.22 -11.37
N GLU A 60 -7.22 5.06 -11.01
CA GLU A 60 -7.47 4.67 -9.62
C GLU A 60 -6.18 4.65 -8.77
N THR A 61 -5.09 4.06 -9.30
CA THR A 61 -3.82 3.97 -8.57
C THR A 61 -3.17 5.34 -8.38
N ARG A 62 -3.24 6.22 -9.39
CA ARG A 62 -2.73 7.59 -9.27
C ARG A 62 -3.50 8.39 -8.24
N TYR A 63 -4.83 8.27 -8.26
CA TYR A 63 -5.70 8.89 -7.27
C TYR A 63 -5.41 8.37 -5.86
N TYR A 64 -5.32 7.05 -5.69
CA TYR A 64 -4.98 6.40 -4.42
C TYR A 64 -3.66 6.94 -3.83
N VAL A 65 -2.60 7.00 -4.63
CA VAL A 65 -1.29 7.51 -4.18
C VAL A 65 -1.40 8.97 -3.72
N ALA A 66 -2.09 9.82 -4.50
CA ALA A 66 -2.25 11.23 -4.17
C ALA A 66 -3.01 11.43 -2.85
N VAL A 67 -4.12 10.71 -2.64
CA VAL A 67 -4.93 10.80 -1.43
C VAL A 67 -4.17 10.32 -0.20
N VAL A 68 -3.46 9.19 -0.29
CA VAL A 68 -2.72 8.65 0.86
C VAL A 68 -1.55 9.57 1.24
N LEU A 69 -0.83 10.14 0.28
CA LEU A 69 0.23 11.11 0.57
C LEU A 69 -0.31 12.38 1.24
N PHE A 70 -1.46 12.89 0.77
CA PHE A 70 -2.13 14.01 1.42
C PHE A 70 -2.40 13.74 2.90
N TYR A 71 -3.02 12.60 3.22
CA TYR A 71 -3.29 12.25 4.62
C TYR A 71 -2.02 11.94 5.42
N TYR A 72 -1.02 11.31 4.81
CA TYR A 72 0.27 11.05 5.45
C TYR A 72 0.92 12.34 5.92
N ASP A 73 0.98 13.36 5.05
CA ASP A 73 1.54 14.66 5.38
C ASP A 73 0.68 15.40 6.41
N TRP A 74 -0.64 15.29 6.30
CA TRP A 74 -1.58 15.89 7.26
C TRP A 74 -1.39 15.30 8.67
N TYR A 75 -1.38 13.97 8.81
CA TYR A 75 -1.17 13.32 10.11
C TYR A 75 0.19 13.66 10.70
N ARG A 76 1.27 13.65 9.90
CA ARG A 76 2.61 14.03 10.39
C ARG A 76 2.73 15.44 10.95
N GLN A 77 1.84 16.35 10.56
CA GLN A 77 1.85 17.74 11.00
C GLN A 77 0.85 18.02 12.14
N ASN A 78 -0.14 17.16 12.35
CA ASN A 78 -1.28 17.43 13.23
C ASN A 78 -1.48 16.36 14.33
N THR A 79 -0.59 15.37 14.43
CA THR A 79 -0.54 14.37 15.52
C THR A 79 0.88 14.28 16.07
#